data_AF-A0A943UX97-F1
#
_entry.id   AF-A0A943UX97-F1
#
_cell.length_a   1.000
_cell.length_b   1.000
_cell.length_c   1.000
_cell.angle_alpha   90.00
_cell.angle_beta   90.00
_cell.angle_gamma   90.00
#
_symmetry.space_group_name_H-M   'P 1'
#
loop_
_entity.id
_entity.type
_entity.pdbx_description
1 polymer ?
#
loop_
_entity_poly.entity_id
_entity_poly.type
_entity_poly.pdbx_seq_one_letter_code
_entity_poly.pdbx_strand_id
1 'polypeptide(L)'
;MINTFCKMPLWECSAALADVALGRTPAETVIRGARLVNVNTREIIDDTDVAVSCGRIAYIGDATHCIGPDTSVIEADGRYLAPGFLDGHIHVESSMMGAAQYARAVVAHGTVGIYWDPHEAANVVGLEGVKVLVEDARRTPLKAMVTTPSCVPAVPGFEDTGSAIGPDDIAQSMTWESVVGLGEMMNFPGVLTGDAHPLDEIKATLEADACVTGHYSIPETDRGLNAYIAAGVRCCHESTRAEDALAKARLGQYAQLREGSAWRDLAQLAPAIAQGDIDTRFFNLISDDTHPNTLVEYGHLDHILRRAVQEGIDPVVALQMVTINTATCYHMDHELGSIAPGKCADMVLFSSLSDFDVSLVMIDGDVVAENGTATFDVAPFDYPAWMTDTMHLGIDIAPGTFRIKAERGDGSPVESATVRVRAMEALSGRVNNVERFFDMPVEDGELRADVERDILKAFVFERHHATGTYAGGFVTGFGIRGALAQTVAHDAHNLLVVGSNDEDMALAANTLVECGGGAVAVRDGKVLGLVELPVAGLMSTLPLEEVAAQVAGLERAWTDMGCSMPSPFMTMGLLSLACLPELRLTNRGLVDCRTFAFVPLIADQDE
;
A
#
# COMPACT_ATOMS: atom_id res chain seq x y z
N MET A 1 -1.67 28.02 -4.15
CA MET A 1 -1.00 26.73 -3.96
C MET A 1 0.34 26.79 -4.67
N ILE A 2 1.42 26.59 -3.94
CA ILE A 2 2.76 26.46 -4.52
C ILE A 2 2.89 24.96 -4.83
N ASN A 3 2.87 24.59 -6.10
CA ASN A 3 3.20 23.22 -6.49
C ASN A 3 4.73 23.07 -6.46
N THR A 4 5.22 22.25 -5.53
CA THR A 4 6.63 21.87 -5.38
C THR A 4 7.00 20.63 -6.22
N PHE A 5 6.02 19.98 -6.83
CA PHE A 5 6.17 18.76 -7.63
C PHE A 5 6.28 19.04 -9.14
N CYS A 6 6.62 20.27 -9.54
CA CYS A 6 6.95 20.58 -10.92
C CYS A 6 8.29 21.30 -10.97
N LYS A 7 9.12 20.96 -11.95
CA LYS A 7 10.41 21.58 -12.26
C LYS A 7 10.39 23.12 -12.21
N MET A 8 9.30 23.75 -12.65
CA MET A 8 9.11 25.19 -12.54
C MET A 8 7.67 25.54 -12.13
N PRO A 9 7.46 26.37 -11.10
CA PRO A 9 6.13 26.85 -10.75
C PRO A 9 5.47 27.65 -11.89
N LEU A 10 4.16 27.51 -12.08
CA LEU A 10 3.44 28.17 -13.17
C LEU A 10 3.62 29.69 -13.18
N TRP A 11 3.62 30.30 -11.99
CA TRP A 11 3.75 31.75 -11.85
C TRP A 11 5.13 32.28 -12.26
N GLU A 12 6.16 31.44 -12.28
CA GLU A 12 7.50 31.80 -12.78
C GLU A 12 7.62 31.74 -14.31
N CYS A 13 6.88 30.85 -14.96
CA CYS A 13 7.00 30.59 -16.41
C CYS A 13 5.78 30.98 -17.27
N SER A 14 4.69 31.46 -16.68
CA SER A 14 3.44 31.74 -17.41
C SER A 14 3.61 32.62 -18.66
N ALA A 15 4.48 33.63 -18.62
CA ALA A 15 4.79 34.47 -19.78
C ALA A 15 5.50 33.70 -20.90
N ALA A 16 6.47 32.84 -20.53
CA ALA A 16 7.19 32.01 -21.48
C ALA A 16 6.26 30.99 -22.16
N LEU A 17 5.36 30.36 -21.39
CA LEU A 17 4.34 29.45 -21.95
C LEU A 17 3.43 30.15 -22.95
N ALA A 18 2.99 31.39 -22.64
CA ALA A 18 2.18 32.18 -23.56
C ALA A 18 2.94 32.55 -24.84
N ASP A 19 4.23 32.89 -24.73
CA ASP A 19 5.07 33.21 -25.89
C ASP A 19 5.31 31.98 -26.79
N VAL A 20 5.49 30.80 -26.21
CA VAL A 20 5.56 29.53 -26.96
C VAL A 20 4.25 29.24 -27.66
N ALA A 21 3.11 29.30 -26.95
CA ALA A 21 1.80 29.04 -27.52
C ALA A 21 1.46 29.97 -28.70
N LEU A 22 1.93 31.22 -28.64
CA LEU A 22 1.76 32.24 -29.69
C LEU A 22 2.82 32.17 -30.80
N GLY A 23 3.79 31.25 -30.73
CA GLY A 23 4.86 31.10 -31.73
C GLY A 23 5.89 32.22 -31.74
N ARG A 24 6.03 32.96 -30.63
CA ARG A 24 7.05 34.01 -30.48
C ARG A 24 8.41 33.42 -30.10
N THR A 25 8.40 32.31 -29.38
CA THR A 25 9.56 31.52 -29.02
C THR A 25 9.28 30.05 -29.33
N PRO A 26 10.29 29.26 -29.72
CA PRO A 26 10.11 27.82 -29.91
C PRO A 26 9.88 27.10 -28.57
N ALA A 27 9.21 25.95 -28.62
CA ALA A 27 9.06 25.03 -27.51
C ALA A 27 10.37 24.23 -27.27
N GLU A 28 10.52 23.69 -26.06
CA GLU A 28 11.63 22.78 -25.72
C GLU A 28 11.40 21.41 -26.38
N THR A 29 10.18 20.88 -26.25
CA THR A 29 9.76 19.61 -26.83
C THR A 29 8.39 19.73 -27.49
N VAL A 30 8.18 19.05 -28.62
CA VAL A 30 6.86 18.88 -29.25
C VAL A 30 6.62 17.38 -29.49
N ILE A 31 5.53 16.85 -28.93
CA ILE A 31 5.00 15.54 -29.31
C ILE A 31 4.06 15.76 -30.49
N ARG A 32 4.28 15.08 -31.62
CA ARG A 32 3.57 15.35 -32.88
C ARG A 32 2.68 14.19 -33.31
N GLY A 33 1.48 14.52 -33.81
CA GLY A 33 0.57 13.59 -34.48
C GLY A 33 -0.02 12.51 -33.56
N ALA A 34 -0.26 12.85 -32.30
CA ALA A 34 -0.80 11.90 -31.32
C ALA A 34 -2.31 11.72 -31.45
N ARG A 35 -2.79 10.55 -31.00
CA ARG A 35 -4.20 10.33 -30.68
C ARG A 35 -4.41 10.75 -29.24
N LEU A 36 -4.73 12.03 -29.03
CA LEU A 36 -4.86 12.61 -27.70
C LEU A 36 -6.09 12.04 -26.98
N VAL A 37 -5.87 11.40 -25.84
CA VAL A 37 -6.94 11.01 -24.93
C VAL A 37 -7.32 12.20 -24.07
N ASN A 38 -8.40 12.89 -24.45
CA ASN A 38 -8.88 14.05 -23.72
C ASN A 38 -9.79 13.62 -22.57
N VAL A 39 -9.20 13.44 -21.39
CA VAL A 39 -9.91 13.07 -20.15
C VAL A 39 -10.85 14.17 -19.64
N ASN A 40 -10.76 15.41 -20.15
CA ASN A 40 -11.66 16.49 -19.74
C ASN A 40 -13.04 16.38 -20.43
N THR A 41 -13.06 15.94 -21.70
CA THR A 41 -14.28 15.79 -22.50
C THR A 41 -14.66 14.35 -22.79
N ARG A 42 -13.84 13.39 -22.35
CA ARG A 42 -14.01 11.94 -22.55
C ARG A 42 -14.09 11.57 -24.03
N GLU A 43 -13.12 12.05 -24.81
CA GLU A 43 -13.01 11.74 -26.24
C GLU A 43 -11.55 11.51 -26.65
N ILE A 44 -11.37 11.04 -27.88
CA ILE A 44 -10.06 10.84 -28.50
C ILE A 44 -9.98 11.77 -29.70
N ILE A 45 -8.94 12.59 -29.73
CA ILE A 45 -8.71 13.58 -30.78
C ILE A 45 -7.47 13.15 -31.57
N ASP A 46 -7.67 12.76 -32.83
CA ASP A 46 -6.57 12.35 -33.71
C ASP A 46 -5.75 13.57 -34.18
N ASP A 47 -4.51 13.32 -34.64
CA ASP A 47 -3.61 14.31 -35.26
C ASP A 47 -3.40 15.57 -34.40
N THR A 48 -3.15 15.37 -33.11
CA THR A 48 -2.93 16.45 -32.15
C THR A 48 -1.48 16.48 -31.67
N ASP A 49 -0.88 17.66 -31.74
CA ASP A 49 0.43 17.92 -31.17
C ASP A 49 0.32 18.54 -29.78
N VAL A 50 1.36 18.32 -28.97
CA VAL A 50 1.50 18.93 -27.65
C VAL A 50 2.88 19.55 -27.54
N ALA A 51 2.94 20.87 -27.31
CA ALA A 51 4.17 21.61 -27.11
C ALA A 51 4.45 21.83 -25.61
N VAL A 52 5.70 21.59 -25.20
CA VAL A 52 6.16 21.63 -23.81
C VAL A 52 7.28 22.65 -23.66
N SER A 53 7.24 23.41 -22.57
CA SER A 53 8.31 24.32 -22.16
C SER A 53 8.29 24.49 -20.64
N CYS A 54 9.45 24.68 -20.01
CA CYS A 54 9.53 24.89 -18.55
C CYS A 54 8.89 23.75 -17.73
N GLY A 55 8.94 22.53 -18.27
CA GLY A 55 8.27 21.34 -17.72
C GLY A 55 6.75 21.39 -17.70
N ARG A 56 6.13 22.28 -18.47
CA ARG A 56 4.68 22.46 -18.55
C ARG A 56 4.18 22.43 -19.99
N ILE A 57 2.91 22.10 -20.13
CA ILE A 57 2.23 22.10 -21.42
C ILE A 57 1.98 23.56 -21.82
N ALA A 58 2.54 24.00 -22.95
CA ALA A 58 2.35 25.35 -23.48
C ALA A 58 1.19 25.40 -24.48
N TYR A 59 1.07 24.39 -25.35
CA TYR A 59 0.12 24.40 -26.46
C TYR A 59 -0.37 22.99 -26.81
N ILE A 60 -1.61 22.89 -27.31
CA ILE A 60 -2.25 21.66 -27.80
C ILE A 60 -2.97 22.01 -29.12
N GLY A 61 -2.71 21.26 -30.19
CA GLY A 61 -3.27 21.50 -31.53
C GLY A 61 -2.27 21.21 -32.64
N ASP A 62 -2.21 22.03 -33.69
CA ASP A 62 -1.11 22.00 -34.67
C ASP A 62 0.04 22.85 -34.12
N ALA A 63 1.11 22.19 -33.66
CA ALA A 63 2.24 22.85 -33.01
C ALA A 63 3.36 23.20 -33.98
N THR A 64 3.12 23.20 -35.30
CA THR A 64 4.15 23.49 -36.32
C THR A 64 4.84 24.83 -36.08
N HIS A 65 4.11 25.86 -35.64
CA HIS A 65 4.68 27.18 -35.32
C HIS A 65 5.49 27.23 -34.01
N CYS A 66 5.36 26.22 -33.16
CA CYS A 66 6.13 26.08 -31.93
C CYS A 66 7.50 25.41 -32.16
N ILE A 67 7.78 24.85 -33.35
CA ILE A 67 9.01 24.09 -33.63
C ILE A 67 10.10 25.03 -34.15
N GLY A 68 11.21 25.10 -33.42
CA GLY A 68 12.45 25.79 -33.81
C GLY A 68 13.60 24.82 -34.10
N PRO A 69 14.79 25.35 -34.45
CA PRO A 69 15.97 24.54 -34.76
C PRO A 69 16.43 23.61 -33.63
N ASP A 70 16.21 24.00 -32.38
CA ASP A 70 16.66 23.28 -31.18
C ASP A 70 15.51 22.53 -30.47
N THR A 71 14.29 22.59 -31.00
CA THR A 71 13.13 21.89 -30.43
C THR A 71 13.28 20.38 -30.62
N SER A 72 13.17 19.62 -29.54
CA SER A 72 13.08 18.16 -29.60
C SER A 72 11.72 17.76 -30.13
N VAL A 73 11.66 16.92 -31.16
CA VAL A 73 10.39 16.44 -31.73
C VAL A 73 10.25 14.94 -31.48
N ILE A 74 9.16 14.54 -30.82
CA ILE A 74 8.80 13.15 -30.54
C ILE A 74 7.61 12.80 -31.44
N GLU A 75 7.79 11.85 -32.35
CA GLU A 75 6.69 11.37 -33.19
C GLU A 75 5.81 10.40 -32.41
N ALA A 76 4.51 10.69 -32.35
CA ALA A 76 3.57 9.78 -31.72
C ALA A 76 3.30 8.53 -32.59
N ASP A 77 3.50 8.61 -33.90
CA ASP A 77 3.36 7.48 -34.84
C ASP A 77 2.04 6.70 -34.69
N GLY A 78 0.93 7.43 -34.48
CA GLY A 78 -0.41 6.85 -34.32
C GLY A 78 -0.70 6.28 -32.92
N ARG A 79 0.24 6.40 -31.97
CA ARG A 79 0.04 6.04 -30.56
C ARG A 79 -0.89 7.03 -29.85
N TYR A 80 -1.42 6.58 -28.72
CA TYR A 80 -2.22 7.39 -27.82
C TYR A 80 -1.33 8.20 -26.90
N LEU A 81 -1.72 9.45 -26.66
CA LEU A 81 -1.11 10.32 -25.65
C LEU A 81 -2.16 10.61 -24.57
N ALA A 82 -1.88 10.22 -23.34
CA ALA A 82 -2.73 10.48 -22.18
C ALA A 82 -1.95 11.18 -21.06
N PRO A 83 -2.64 11.79 -20.08
CA PRO A 83 -1.96 12.28 -18.88
C PRO A 83 -1.24 11.15 -18.15
N GLY A 84 -0.16 11.49 -17.48
CA GLY A 84 0.54 10.61 -16.53
C GLY A 84 -0.40 9.99 -15.49
N PHE A 85 -0.20 8.71 -15.17
CA PHE A 85 -1.06 8.01 -14.23
C PHE A 85 -0.71 8.38 -12.78
N LEU A 86 -1.72 8.57 -11.95
CA LEU A 86 -1.63 8.92 -10.55
C LEU A 86 -2.22 7.80 -9.71
N ASP A 87 -1.41 7.20 -8.84
CA ASP A 87 -1.92 6.20 -7.90
C ASP A 87 -2.45 6.88 -6.66
N GLY A 88 -3.76 6.79 -6.45
CA GLY A 88 -4.47 7.51 -5.41
C GLY A 88 -4.25 6.97 -4.00
N HIS A 89 -3.70 5.79 -3.80
CA HIS A 89 -3.44 5.25 -2.46
C HIS A 89 -2.54 4.01 -2.57
N ILE A 90 -1.36 4.10 -1.95
CA ILE A 90 -0.33 3.04 -2.00
C ILE A 90 0.55 3.05 -0.74
N HIS A 91 1.21 1.91 -0.52
CA HIS A 91 2.28 1.71 0.46
C HIS A 91 3.54 1.24 -0.27
N VAL A 92 4.57 2.08 -0.33
CA VAL A 92 5.86 1.72 -0.97
C VAL A 92 6.51 0.56 -0.24
N GLU A 93 6.36 0.51 1.07
CA GLU A 93 6.93 -0.51 1.95
C GLU A 93 6.44 -1.91 1.59
N SER A 94 5.19 -2.06 1.15
CA SER A 94 4.63 -3.34 0.66
C SER A 94 5.30 -3.84 -0.62
N SER A 95 5.99 -2.96 -1.34
CA SER A 95 6.88 -3.35 -2.45
C SER A 95 8.22 -3.90 -2.00
N MET A 96 8.51 -3.92 -0.70
CA MET A 96 9.74 -4.45 -0.11
C MET A 96 11.01 -3.76 -0.58
N MET A 97 10.92 -2.56 -1.15
CA MET A 97 12.02 -1.81 -1.75
C MET A 97 12.03 -0.36 -1.26
N GLY A 98 13.20 0.27 -1.30
CA GLY A 98 13.31 1.72 -1.17
C GLY A 98 12.50 2.47 -2.24
N ALA A 99 12.02 3.65 -1.89
CA ALA A 99 11.15 4.48 -2.73
C ALA A 99 11.74 4.80 -4.10
N ALA A 100 13.07 4.95 -4.19
CA ALA A 100 13.70 5.20 -5.48
C ALA A 100 13.69 3.96 -6.40
N GLN A 101 13.85 2.75 -5.85
CA GLN A 101 13.72 1.52 -6.62
C GLN A 101 12.27 1.26 -7.02
N TYR A 102 11.32 1.56 -6.13
CA TYR A 102 9.90 1.55 -6.46
C TYR A 102 9.59 2.51 -7.63
N ALA A 103 10.11 3.73 -7.60
CA ALA A 103 9.94 4.69 -8.69
C ALA A 103 10.49 4.16 -10.03
N ARG A 104 11.66 3.52 -10.02
CA ARG A 104 12.21 2.87 -11.22
C ARG A 104 11.26 1.81 -11.78
N ALA A 105 10.61 1.04 -10.90
CA ALA A 105 9.64 0.03 -11.28
C ALA A 105 8.39 0.66 -11.93
N VAL A 106 7.72 1.59 -11.24
CA VAL A 106 6.39 2.06 -11.65
C VAL A 106 6.40 3.13 -12.75
N VAL A 107 7.45 3.96 -12.83
CA VAL A 107 7.56 5.00 -13.87
C VAL A 107 7.65 4.38 -15.25
N ALA A 108 8.27 3.21 -15.39
CA ALA A 108 8.31 2.45 -16.63
C ALA A 108 6.91 2.05 -17.16
N HIS A 109 5.92 2.03 -16.26
CA HIS A 109 4.54 1.64 -16.52
C HIS A 109 3.57 2.84 -16.58
N GLY A 110 4.08 4.07 -16.71
CA GLY A 110 3.27 5.28 -16.90
C GLY A 110 2.83 5.99 -15.63
N THR A 111 3.18 5.48 -14.45
CA THR A 111 2.91 6.17 -13.17
C THR A 111 3.86 7.35 -13.02
N VAL A 112 3.29 8.55 -12.88
CA VAL A 112 4.05 9.81 -12.74
C VAL A 112 3.98 10.38 -11.34
N GLY A 113 2.98 9.97 -10.55
CA GLY A 113 2.80 10.41 -9.18
C GLY A 113 2.03 9.39 -8.35
N ILE A 114 2.29 9.43 -7.05
CA ILE A 114 1.70 8.53 -6.05
C ILE A 114 1.24 9.35 -4.85
N TYR A 115 0.11 8.95 -4.27
CA TYR A 115 -0.36 9.41 -2.97
C TYR A 115 -0.02 8.32 -1.96
N TRP A 116 1.14 8.50 -1.33
CA TRP A 116 1.80 7.49 -0.53
C TRP A 116 1.52 7.68 0.95
N ASP A 117 0.96 6.65 1.57
CA ASP A 117 0.83 6.54 3.01
C ASP A 117 1.96 5.65 3.57
N PRO A 118 3.04 6.24 4.14
CA PRO A 118 4.16 5.50 4.70
C PRO A 118 3.87 5.01 6.13
N HIS A 119 2.65 4.53 6.39
CA HIS A 119 2.24 4.15 7.74
C HIS A 119 3.02 2.95 8.27
N GLU A 120 3.50 2.09 7.38
CA GLU A 120 4.26 0.89 7.73
C GLU A 120 5.57 1.30 8.41
N ALA A 121 6.34 2.15 7.71
CA ALA A 121 7.57 2.70 8.27
C ALA A 121 7.28 3.58 9.47
N ALA A 122 6.23 4.39 9.46
CA ALA A 122 5.91 5.22 10.62
C ALA A 122 5.63 4.38 11.88
N ASN A 123 4.98 3.23 11.78
CA ASN A 123 4.78 2.35 12.92
C ASN A 123 6.10 1.85 13.54
N VAL A 124 7.16 1.68 12.75
CA VAL A 124 8.48 1.23 13.23
C VAL A 124 9.38 2.39 13.66
N VAL A 125 9.47 3.43 12.83
CA VAL A 125 10.51 4.46 12.91
C VAL A 125 9.97 5.89 13.03
N GLY A 126 8.65 6.06 13.04
CA GLY A 126 7.96 7.33 13.20
C GLY A 126 8.17 8.32 12.04
N LEU A 127 7.71 9.55 12.25
CA LEU A 127 7.78 10.62 11.25
C LEU A 127 9.19 11.02 10.85
N GLU A 128 10.19 10.79 11.69
CA GLU A 128 11.60 10.99 11.29
C GLU A 128 12.03 9.95 10.25
N GLY A 129 11.55 8.70 10.35
CA GLY A 129 11.73 7.69 9.31
C GLY A 129 11.06 8.09 8.01
N VAL A 130 9.83 8.60 8.09
CA VAL A 130 9.08 9.11 6.92
C VAL A 130 9.88 10.19 6.18
N LYS A 131 10.53 11.14 6.89
CA LYS A 131 11.38 12.15 6.24
C LYS A 131 12.53 11.52 5.45
N VAL A 132 13.20 10.51 6.02
CA VAL A 132 14.30 9.81 5.34
C VAL A 132 13.80 9.12 4.07
N LEU A 133 12.62 8.50 4.13
CA LEU A 133 11.99 7.87 2.98
C LEU A 133 11.61 8.88 1.88
N VAL A 134 11.14 10.08 2.25
CA VAL A 134 10.91 11.18 1.32
C VAL A 134 12.21 11.63 0.66
N GLU A 135 13.33 11.71 1.39
CA GLU A 135 14.64 12.03 0.79
C GLU A 135 15.10 10.97 -0.21
N ASP A 136 14.80 9.69 0.02
CA ASP A 136 15.05 8.64 -0.97
C ASP A 136 14.22 8.84 -2.25
N ALA A 137 12.92 9.10 -2.11
CA ALA A 137 12.01 9.33 -3.22
C ALA A 137 12.39 10.56 -4.08
N ARG A 138 12.83 11.65 -3.44
CA ARG A 138 13.24 12.92 -4.08
C ARG A 138 14.38 12.80 -5.09
N ARG A 139 15.11 11.68 -5.07
CA ARG A 139 16.19 11.39 -6.01
C ARG A 139 15.69 10.92 -7.37
N THR A 140 14.38 10.73 -7.50
CA THR A 140 13.73 10.22 -8.71
C THR A 140 12.75 11.24 -9.27
N PRO A 141 12.37 11.13 -10.55
CA PRO A 141 11.35 12.02 -11.11
C PRO A 141 9.92 11.71 -10.62
N LEU A 142 9.68 10.57 -9.97
CA LEU A 142 8.35 10.22 -9.49
C LEU A 142 7.86 11.24 -8.45
N LYS A 143 6.65 11.77 -8.64
CA LYS A 143 6.02 12.71 -7.72
C LYS A 143 5.45 11.96 -6.52
N ALA A 144 6.28 11.76 -5.49
CA ALA A 144 5.88 11.13 -4.24
C ALA A 144 5.19 12.13 -3.31
N MET A 145 3.86 12.18 -3.36
CA MET A 145 3.02 13.02 -2.51
C MET A 145 2.62 12.22 -1.28
N VAL A 146 3.06 12.65 -0.10
CA VAL A 146 2.83 11.93 1.15
C VAL A 146 1.46 12.26 1.71
N THR A 147 0.74 11.24 2.14
CA THR A 147 -0.38 11.35 3.06
C THR A 147 0.12 10.92 4.44
N THR A 148 0.10 11.82 5.43
CA THR A 148 0.71 11.56 6.73
C THR A 148 0.02 10.40 7.45
N PRO A 149 0.74 9.36 7.91
CA PRO A 149 0.15 8.23 8.63
C PRO A 149 -0.72 8.65 9.82
N SER A 150 -1.95 8.13 9.88
CA SER A 150 -2.98 8.54 10.85
C SER A 150 -3.22 7.58 12.01
N CYS A 151 -2.78 6.33 11.91
CA CYS A 151 -3.13 5.29 12.89
C CYS A 151 -1.86 4.57 13.34
N VAL A 152 -1.04 5.28 14.11
CA VAL A 152 0.24 4.78 14.64
C VAL A 152 0.25 4.92 16.17
N PRO A 153 0.03 3.83 16.94
CA PRO A 153 -0.39 2.49 16.50
C PRO A 153 -1.84 2.46 15.97
N ALA A 154 -2.19 1.39 15.25
CA ALA A 154 -3.54 1.20 14.73
C ALA A 154 -4.58 1.08 15.84
N VAL A 155 -4.27 0.31 16.91
CA VAL A 155 -5.15 0.16 18.07
C VAL A 155 -4.38 0.35 19.39
N PRO A 156 -4.35 1.60 19.91
CA PRO A 156 -3.66 1.92 21.15
C PRO A 156 -4.02 1.01 22.33
N GLY A 157 -2.99 0.44 22.97
CA GLY A 157 -3.13 -0.39 24.18
C GLY A 157 -3.19 -1.89 23.93
N PHE A 158 -3.50 -2.33 22.70
CA PHE A 158 -3.57 -3.75 22.34
C PHE A 158 -2.28 -4.28 21.71
N GLU A 159 -1.42 -3.41 21.20
CA GLU A 159 -0.15 -3.73 20.56
C GLU A 159 0.94 -2.74 20.97
N ASP A 160 2.20 -3.13 20.77
CA ASP A 160 3.37 -2.26 20.94
C ASP A 160 4.02 -1.97 19.58
N THR A 161 4.20 -0.69 19.28
CA THR A 161 4.80 -0.17 18.04
C THR A 161 6.11 0.56 18.31
N GLY A 162 6.90 0.76 17.27
CA GLY A 162 8.15 1.52 17.36
C GLY A 162 7.96 3.01 17.56
N SER A 163 6.81 3.56 17.15
CA SER A 163 6.47 4.97 17.37
C SER A 163 4.99 5.18 17.69
N ALA A 164 4.63 6.45 17.98
CA ALA A 164 3.26 6.91 18.08
C ALA A 164 3.13 8.27 17.37
N ILE A 165 2.00 8.50 16.72
CA ILE A 165 1.65 9.77 16.07
C ILE A 165 0.36 10.29 16.69
N GLY A 166 0.26 11.61 16.84
CA GLY A 166 -1.00 12.23 17.23
C GLY A 166 -1.25 13.58 16.56
N PRO A 167 -2.31 14.30 16.97
CA PRO A 167 -2.78 15.51 16.31
C PRO A 167 -1.71 16.60 16.11
N ASP A 168 -0.81 16.79 17.09
CA ASP A 168 0.27 17.78 16.99
C ASP A 168 1.31 17.39 15.92
N ASP A 169 1.62 16.11 15.79
CA ASP A 169 2.51 15.57 14.77
C ASP A 169 1.87 15.69 13.38
N ILE A 170 0.56 15.40 13.27
CA ILE A 170 -0.22 15.63 12.05
C ILE A 170 -0.15 17.10 11.66
N ALA A 171 -0.50 18.03 12.57
CA ALA A 171 -0.45 19.47 12.30
C ALA A 171 0.94 19.93 11.84
N GLN A 172 2.01 19.40 12.45
CA GLN A 172 3.38 19.68 12.03
C GLN A 172 3.67 19.13 10.62
N SER A 173 3.30 17.88 10.34
CA SER A 173 3.57 17.23 9.06
C SER A 173 2.89 17.93 7.88
N MET A 174 1.70 18.51 8.08
CA MET A 174 0.97 19.26 7.05
C MET A 174 1.73 20.50 6.55
N THR A 175 2.77 20.94 7.26
CA THR A 175 3.64 22.03 6.82
C THR A 175 4.75 21.60 5.87
N TRP A 176 4.93 20.29 5.66
CA TRP A 176 5.99 19.76 4.80
C TRP A 176 5.61 19.87 3.33
N GLU A 177 6.57 20.27 2.49
CA GLU A 177 6.35 20.43 1.04
C GLU A 177 5.91 19.15 0.32
N SER A 178 6.19 17.98 0.88
CA SER A 178 5.82 16.68 0.32
C SER A 178 4.43 16.20 0.75
N VAL A 179 3.83 16.79 1.79
CA VAL A 179 2.57 16.29 2.38
C VAL A 179 1.38 16.95 1.69
N VAL A 180 0.39 16.15 1.30
CA VAL A 180 -0.83 16.59 0.60
C VAL A 180 -2.12 16.16 1.30
N GLY A 181 -2.02 15.41 2.40
CA GLY A 181 -3.18 14.88 3.10
C GLY A 181 -2.82 14.04 4.31
N LEU A 182 -3.86 13.53 4.95
CA LEU A 182 -3.80 12.51 5.99
C LEU A 182 -3.95 11.13 5.33
N GLY A 183 -3.12 10.20 5.78
CA GLY A 183 -3.18 8.77 5.49
C GLY A 183 -4.52 8.17 5.92
N GLU A 184 -4.66 6.88 5.69
CA GLU A 184 -5.96 6.24 5.81
C GLU A 184 -6.46 6.21 7.27
N MET A 185 -7.59 6.87 7.53
CA MET A 185 -8.16 6.91 8.88
C MET A 185 -8.83 5.56 9.25
N MET A 186 -8.02 4.55 9.58
CA MET A 186 -8.45 3.20 9.97
C MET A 186 -9.19 3.16 11.30
N ASN A 187 -8.92 4.12 12.19
CA ASN A 187 -9.68 4.31 13.42
C ASN A 187 -11.07 4.94 13.17
N PHE A 188 -11.80 4.42 12.17
CA PHE A 188 -13.20 4.74 11.97
C PHE A 188 -14.06 4.43 13.22
N PRO A 189 -13.80 3.39 14.05
CA PRO A 189 -14.58 3.19 15.27
C PRO A 189 -14.49 4.39 16.20
N GLY A 190 -13.28 4.92 16.43
CA GLY A 190 -13.07 6.12 17.24
C GLY A 190 -13.76 7.36 16.66
N VAL A 191 -13.77 7.52 15.33
CA VAL A 191 -14.54 8.58 14.67
C VAL A 191 -16.04 8.44 14.95
N LEU A 192 -16.58 7.21 14.88
CA LEU A 192 -18.00 6.94 15.13
C LEU A 192 -18.41 7.08 16.59
N THR A 193 -17.52 6.76 17.54
CA THR A 193 -17.76 6.89 18.99
C THR A 193 -17.52 8.29 19.52
N GLY A 194 -16.88 9.15 18.72
CA GLY A 194 -16.60 10.54 19.09
C GLY A 194 -15.31 10.70 19.90
N ASP A 195 -14.33 9.82 19.68
CA ASP A 195 -13.05 9.85 20.37
C ASP A 195 -12.22 11.05 19.91
N ALA A 196 -11.64 11.77 20.87
CA ALA A 196 -10.96 13.03 20.58
C ALA A 196 -9.75 12.86 19.67
N HIS A 197 -8.99 11.78 19.83
CA HIS A 197 -7.73 11.56 19.10
C HIS A 197 -7.90 11.53 17.56
N PRO A 198 -8.67 10.60 16.96
CA PRO A 198 -8.85 10.58 15.50
C PRO A 198 -9.60 11.82 14.99
N LEU A 199 -10.51 12.40 15.80
CA LEU A 199 -11.22 13.63 15.41
C LEU A 199 -10.30 14.86 15.40
N ASP A 200 -9.33 14.95 16.31
CA ASP A 200 -8.37 16.05 16.35
C ASP A 200 -7.33 15.93 15.22
N GLU A 201 -6.97 14.71 14.78
CA GLU A 201 -6.14 14.48 13.58
C GLU A 201 -6.86 14.92 12.30
N ILE A 202 -8.13 14.53 12.15
CA ILE A 202 -9.00 14.99 11.07
C ILE A 202 -9.09 16.51 11.08
N LYS A 203 -9.34 17.11 12.26
CA LYS A 203 -9.43 18.56 12.43
C LYS A 203 -8.13 19.25 12.00
N ALA A 204 -6.96 18.79 12.45
CA ALA A 204 -5.67 19.36 12.09
C ALA A 204 -5.45 19.33 10.57
N THR A 205 -5.86 18.24 9.92
CA THR A 205 -5.78 18.09 8.45
C THR A 205 -6.70 19.07 7.72
N LEU A 206 -7.95 19.21 8.19
CA LEU A 206 -8.91 20.15 7.60
C LEU A 206 -8.49 21.61 7.81
N GLU A 207 -7.88 21.96 8.95
CA GLU A 207 -7.32 23.29 9.19
C GLU A 207 -6.18 23.64 8.22
N ALA A 208 -5.49 22.62 7.69
CA ALA A 208 -4.45 22.76 6.67
C ALA A 208 -4.99 22.78 5.22
N ASP A 209 -6.31 22.69 5.02
CA ASP A 209 -6.95 22.58 3.69
C ASP A 209 -6.47 21.34 2.89
N ALA A 210 -6.12 20.26 3.59
CA ALA A 210 -5.57 19.04 3.03
C ALA A 210 -6.61 17.90 2.96
N CYS A 211 -6.33 16.88 2.15
CA CYS A 211 -7.24 15.75 1.96
C CYS A 211 -7.21 14.80 3.16
N VAL A 212 -8.36 14.38 3.67
CA VAL A 212 -8.47 13.28 4.65
C VAL A 212 -8.83 12.00 3.90
N THR A 213 -7.93 11.02 3.89
CA THR A 213 -8.18 9.70 3.28
C THR A 213 -8.71 8.71 4.33
N GLY A 214 -9.27 7.57 3.91
CA GLY A 214 -10.10 6.75 4.77
C GLY A 214 -10.05 5.26 4.53
N HIS A 215 -10.41 4.52 5.57
CA HIS A 215 -10.45 3.06 5.64
C HIS A 215 -11.70 2.64 6.44
N TYR A 216 -12.85 2.63 5.77
CA TYR A 216 -14.13 2.25 6.37
C TYR A 216 -14.46 0.80 6.01
N SER A 217 -13.92 -0.14 6.80
CA SER A 217 -13.85 -1.58 6.49
C SER A 217 -15.07 -2.42 6.89
N ILE A 218 -16.22 -1.77 7.15
CA ILE A 218 -17.48 -2.47 7.45
C ILE A 218 -18.52 -2.29 6.34
N PRO A 219 -19.37 -3.31 6.06
CA PRO A 219 -20.39 -3.29 5.00
C PRO A 219 -21.64 -2.44 5.34
N GLU A 220 -21.52 -1.49 6.26
CA GLU A 220 -22.61 -0.60 6.68
C GLU A 220 -22.66 0.63 5.79
N THR A 221 -23.83 0.95 5.23
CA THR A 221 -23.97 2.01 4.21
C THR A 221 -24.96 3.10 4.58
N ASP A 222 -25.39 3.18 5.84
CA ASP A 222 -26.35 4.18 6.34
C ASP A 222 -25.66 5.12 7.33
N ARG A 223 -25.89 4.96 8.64
CA ARG A 223 -25.55 5.98 9.64
C ARG A 223 -24.06 6.10 9.88
N GLY A 224 -23.35 4.97 9.95
CA GLY A 224 -21.92 4.97 10.22
C GLY A 224 -21.16 5.57 9.04
N LEU A 225 -21.48 5.15 7.81
CA LEU A 225 -20.87 5.71 6.62
C LEU A 225 -21.13 7.22 6.49
N ASN A 226 -22.37 7.67 6.74
CA ASN A 226 -22.69 9.10 6.74
C ASN A 226 -21.91 9.87 7.81
N ALA A 227 -21.76 9.33 9.03
CA ALA A 227 -21.00 9.99 10.09
C ALA A 227 -19.51 10.10 9.75
N TYR A 228 -18.92 9.04 9.20
CA TYR A 228 -17.52 8.99 8.81
C TYR A 228 -17.21 9.99 7.67
N ILE A 229 -18.06 10.04 6.64
CA ILE A 229 -17.94 11.04 5.56
C ILE A 229 -18.14 12.46 6.11
N ALA A 230 -19.15 12.67 6.96
CA ALA A 230 -19.45 13.97 7.55
C ALA A 230 -18.33 14.51 8.46
N ALA A 231 -17.49 13.62 9.03
CA ALA A 231 -16.31 14.02 9.79
C ALA A 231 -15.23 14.69 8.91
N GLY A 232 -15.25 14.46 7.60
CA GLY A 232 -14.33 15.07 6.64
C GLY A 232 -13.61 14.07 5.73
N VAL A 233 -13.83 12.76 5.93
CA VAL A 233 -13.12 11.71 5.19
C VAL A 233 -13.61 11.62 3.75
N ARG A 234 -12.70 11.91 2.81
CA ARG A 234 -13.02 12.25 1.42
C ARG A 234 -12.97 11.08 0.45
N CYS A 235 -12.10 10.12 0.69
CA CYS A 235 -11.94 8.92 -0.13
C CYS A 235 -11.79 7.68 0.73
N CYS A 236 -12.06 6.51 0.16
CA CYS A 236 -11.94 5.24 0.85
C CYS A 236 -11.75 4.08 -0.14
N HIS A 237 -10.78 3.20 0.14
CA HIS A 237 -10.50 2.00 -0.66
C HIS A 237 -11.13 0.72 -0.11
N GLU A 238 -11.68 0.76 1.11
CA GLU A 238 -12.29 -0.40 1.76
C GLU A 238 -13.72 -0.67 1.28
N SER A 239 -13.85 -1.05 0.00
CA SER A 239 -15.09 -1.58 -0.58
C SER A 239 -14.83 -3.01 -1.04
N THR A 240 -15.68 -3.95 -0.63
CA THR A 240 -15.59 -5.35 -1.08
C THR A 240 -16.79 -5.78 -1.91
N ARG A 241 -17.82 -4.92 -1.99
CA ARG A 241 -19.03 -5.14 -2.78
C ARG A 241 -19.32 -3.91 -3.64
N ALA A 242 -19.86 -4.13 -4.83
CA ALA A 242 -20.29 -3.04 -5.72
C ALA A 242 -21.25 -2.04 -5.04
N GLU A 243 -22.11 -2.51 -4.13
CA GLU A 243 -23.02 -1.66 -3.36
C GLU A 243 -22.31 -0.72 -2.38
N ASP A 244 -21.15 -1.13 -1.82
CA ASP A 244 -20.35 -0.30 -0.92
C ASP A 244 -19.73 0.88 -1.69
N ALA A 245 -19.05 0.57 -2.79
CA ALA A 245 -18.44 1.58 -3.65
C ALA A 245 -19.47 2.58 -4.17
N LEU A 246 -20.65 2.09 -4.57
CA LEU A 246 -21.73 2.93 -5.05
C LEU A 246 -22.37 3.78 -3.94
N ALA A 247 -22.50 3.26 -2.72
CA ALA A 247 -22.99 4.02 -1.57
C ALA A 247 -22.05 5.19 -1.25
N LYS A 248 -20.74 4.95 -1.20
CA LYS A 248 -19.70 5.97 -0.99
C LYS A 248 -19.79 7.08 -2.05
N ALA A 249 -19.80 6.70 -3.34
CA ALA A 249 -19.90 7.64 -4.45
C ALA A 249 -21.19 8.49 -4.42
N ARG A 250 -22.34 7.88 -4.05
CA ARG A 250 -23.63 8.60 -3.93
C ARG A 250 -23.64 9.63 -2.80
N LEU A 251 -22.82 9.43 -1.77
CA LEU A 251 -22.64 10.36 -0.66
C LEU A 251 -21.54 11.41 -0.94
N GLY A 252 -20.93 11.39 -2.14
CA GLY A 252 -19.87 12.32 -2.54
C GLY A 252 -18.48 11.95 -2.02
N GLN A 253 -18.30 10.75 -1.46
CA GLN A 253 -16.99 10.20 -1.11
C GLN A 253 -16.41 9.46 -2.32
N TYR A 254 -15.13 9.66 -2.61
CA TYR A 254 -14.46 8.92 -3.68
C TYR A 254 -14.31 7.45 -3.28
N ALA A 255 -14.86 6.55 -4.10
CA ALA A 255 -14.63 5.12 -3.98
C ALA A 255 -13.34 4.75 -4.74
N GLN A 256 -12.34 4.29 -4.00
CA GLN A 256 -11.08 3.79 -4.58
C GLN A 256 -11.22 2.28 -4.80
N LEU A 257 -11.12 1.85 -6.04
CA LEU A 257 -11.24 0.44 -6.43
C LEU A 257 -9.83 -0.13 -6.53
N ARG A 258 -9.48 -1.04 -5.61
CA ARG A 258 -8.14 -1.62 -5.54
C ARG A 258 -7.96 -2.85 -6.39
N GLU A 259 -6.78 -2.95 -6.99
CA GLU A 259 -6.28 -4.13 -7.69
C GLU A 259 -4.77 -4.25 -7.44
N GLY A 260 -4.41 -4.78 -6.27
CA GLY A 260 -3.04 -4.99 -5.81
C GLY A 260 -2.58 -6.45 -5.91
N SER A 261 -1.56 -6.80 -5.13
CA SER A 261 -0.98 -8.16 -5.16
C SER A 261 -1.85 -9.18 -4.43
N ALA A 262 -2.30 -8.84 -3.24
CA ALA A 262 -3.16 -9.68 -2.40
C ALA A 262 -4.65 -9.37 -2.63
N TRP A 263 -4.99 -8.09 -2.79
CA TRP A 263 -6.37 -7.60 -2.85
C TRP A 263 -6.77 -7.28 -4.29
N ARG A 264 -7.57 -8.16 -4.88
CA ARG A 264 -8.03 -8.05 -6.28
C ARG A 264 -9.53 -7.80 -6.34
N ASP A 265 -9.95 -6.66 -5.77
CA ASP A 265 -11.35 -6.33 -5.58
C ASP A 265 -12.01 -5.77 -6.84
N LEU A 266 -11.24 -5.34 -7.84
CA LEU A 266 -11.77 -4.70 -9.04
C LEU A 266 -12.82 -5.54 -9.75
N ALA A 267 -12.64 -6.86 -9.83
CA ALA A 267 -13.66 -7.75 -10.43
C ALA A 267 -14.99 -7.75 -9.67
N GLN A 268 -14.97 -7.56 -8.35
CA GLN A 268 -16.18 -7.48 -7.52
C GLN A 268 -16.80 -6.08 -7.50
N LEU A 269 -15.99 -5.03 -7.70
CA LEU A 269 -16.41 -3.63 -7.63
C LEU A 269 -16.79 -3.04 -8.98
N ALA A 270 -16.18 -3.48 -10.08
CA ALA A 270 -16.46 -3.03 -11.44
C ALA A 270 -17.95 -3.06 -11.82
N PRO A 271 -18.77 -4.04 -11.37
CA PRO A 271 -20.22 -4.03 -11.62
C PRO A 271 -20.94 -2.75 -11.14
N ALA A 272 -20.36 -1.97 -10.23
CA ALA A 272 -20.91 -0.68 -9.81
C ALA A 272 -20.97 0.35 -10.95
N ILE A 273 -20.07 0.27 -11.94
CA ILE A 273 -19.89 1.29 -12.99
C ILE A 273 -19.80 0.76 -14.42
N ALA A 274 -19.52 -0.54 -14.61
CA ALA A 274 -19.27 -1.13 -15.94
C ALA A 274 -20.45 -1.00 -16.92
N GLN A 275 -21.68 -0.82 -16.43
CA GLN A 275 -22.86 -0.63 -17.30
C GLN A 275 -22.90 0.75 -17.98
N GLY A 276 -22.13 1.73 -17.49
CA GLY A 276 -22.05 3.07 -18.08
C GLY A 276 -23.24 4.00 -17.77
N ASP A 277 -24.16 3.59 -16.89
CA ASP A 277 -25.37 4.35 -16.55
C ASP A 277 -25.14 5.42 -15.45
N ILE A 278 -23.95 5.43 -14.84
CA ILE A 278 -23.63 6.25 -13.67
C ILE A 278 -22.44 7.16 -13.99
N ASP A 279 -22.45 8.38 -13.46
CA ASP A 279 -21.30 9.30 -13.52
C ASP A 279 -20.16 8.76 -12.66
N THR A 280 -18.99 8.56 -13.27
CA THR A 280 -17.83 7.90 -12.67
C THR A 280 -16.83 8.85 -12.02
N ARG A 281 -17.12 10.15 -11.90
CA ARG A 281 -16.17 11.15 -11.37
C ARG A 281 -15.70 10.91 -9.92
N PHE A 282 -16.47 10.15 -9.14
CA PHE A 282 -16.15 9.80 -7.75
C PHE A 282 -15.55 8.39 -7.62
N PHE A 283 -15.02 7.84 -8.71
CA PHE A 283 -14.34 6.55 -8.70
C PHE A 283 -12.89 6.73 -9.12
N ASN A 284 -12.00 6.09 -8.39
CA ASN A 284 -10.57 6.02 -8.68
C ASN A 284 -10.15 4.55 -8.78
N LEU A 285 -9.09 4.27 -9.52
CA LEU A 285 -8.39 2.97 -9.49
C LEU A 285 -7.07 3.16 -8.75
N ILE A 286 -6.72 2.23 -7.87
CA ILE A 286 -5.51 2.31 -7.02
C ILE A 286 -4.82 0.94 -6.91
N SER A 287 -3.53 0.92 -6.59
CA SER A 287 -2.82 -0.34 -6.33
C SER A 287 -2.95 -0.85 -4.90
N ASP A 288 -3.01 0.05 -3.90
CA ASP A 288 -2.86 -0.33 -2.49
C ASP A 288 -1.53 -1.12 -2.33
N ASP A 289 -1.50 -2.22 -1.58
CA ASP A 289 -0.35 -3.12 -1.46
C ASP A 289 0.10 -3.82 -2.76
N THR A 290 1.33 -3.53 -3.20
CA THR A 290 1.93 -4.19 -4.37
C THR A 290 3.32 -4.76 -4.11
N HIS A 291 3.45 -6.08 -4.23
CA HIS A 291 4.70 -6.84 -4.12
C HIS A 291 5.60 -6.71 -5.36
N PRO A 292 6.92 -6.98 -5.21
CA PRO A 292 7.89 -7.02 -6.31
C PRO A 292 7.45 -7.86 -7.50
N ASN A 293 6.92 -9.06 -7.26
CA ASN A 293 6.54 -9.98 -8.35
C ASN A 293 5.41 -9.42 -9.20
N THR A 294 4.46 -8.72 -8.59
CA THR A 294 3.37 -8.07 -9.33
C THR A 294 3.90 -6.96 -10.24
N LEU A 295 4.82 -6.14 -9.73
CA LEU A 295 5.46 -5.08 -10.50
C LEU A 295 6.25 -5.64 -11.69
N VAL A 296 6.99 -6.75 -11.49
CA VAL A 296 7.79 -7.38 -12.55
C VAL A 296 6.92 -8.12 -13.58
N GLU A 297 5.92 -8.88 -13.14
CA GLU A 297 5.12 -9.73 -14.02
C GLU A 297 4.02 -8.96 -14.75
N TYR A 298 3.35 -8.05 -14.03
CA TYR A 298 2.12 -7.43 -14.50
C TYR A 298 2.26 -5.94 -14.76
N GLY A 299 3.19 -5.25 -14.09
CA GLY A 299 3.31 -3.78 -14.13
C GLY A 299 2.63 -3.12 -12.93
N HIS A 300 2.11 -1.90 -13.13
CA HIS A 300 1.52 -1.08 -12.07
C HIS A 300 0.14 -0.56 -12.46
N LEU A 301 -0.07 0.75 -12.59
CA LEU A 301 -1.38 1.29 -13.00
C LEU A 301 -1.77 0.88 -14.42
N ASP A 302 -0.82 0.62 -15.32
CA ASP A 302 -1.10 0.06 -16.65
C ASP A 302 -1.76 -1.33 -16.55
N HIS A 303 -1.34 -2.16 -15.59
CA HIS A 303 -2.00 -3.42 -15.27
C HIS A 303 -3.44 -3.20 -14.83
N ILE A 304 -3.65 -2.27 -13.90
CA ILE A 304 -4.98 -2.00 -13.34
C ILE A 304 -5.91 -1.44 -14.42
N LEU A 305 -5.40 -0.63 -15.34
CA LEU A 305 -6.12 -0.18 -16.53
C LEU A 305 -6.51 -1.36 -17.45
N ARG A 306 -5.59 -2.28 -17.73
CA ARG A 306 -5.91 -3.53 -18.47
C ARG A 306 -7.00 -4.33 -17.78
N ARG A 307 -6.91 -4.51 -16.46
CA ARG A 307 -7.91 -5.21 -15.65
C ARG A 307 -9.27 -4.49 -15.71
N ALA A 308 -9.31 -3.18 -15.56
CA ALA A 308 -10.53 -2.40 -15.65
C ALA A 308 -11.25 -2.60 -16.99
N VAL A 309 -10.52 -2.58 -18.10
CA VAL A 309 -11.09 -2.85 -19.43
C VAL A 309 -11.57 -4.29 -19.57
N GLN A 310 -10.84 -5.27 -19.01
CA GLN A 310 -11.28 -6.67 -18.98
C GLN A 310 -12.57 -6.88 -18.20
N GLU A 311 -12.78 -6.11 -17.13
CA GLU A 311 -14.02 -6.11 -16.33
C GLU A 311 -15.14 -5.24 -16.96
N GLY A 312 -14.92 -4.68 -18.16
CA GLY A 312 -15.93 -3.97 -18.94
C GLY A 312 -16.01 -2.46 -18.72
N ILE A 313 -15.03 -1.85 -18.05
CA ILE A 313 -14.96 -0.40 -17.89
C ILE A 313 -14.44 0.23 -19.20
N ASP A 314 -15.10 1.28 -19.68
CA ASP A 314 -14.66 2.06 -20.84
C ASP A 314 -13.22 2.58 -20.64
N PRO A 315 -12.29 2.39 -21.59
CA PRO A 315 -10.88 2.70 -21.37
C PRO A 315 -10.61 4.19 -21.09
N VAL A 316 -11.39 5.11 -21.67
CA VAL A 316 -11.24 6.55 -21.38
C VAL A 316 -11.74 6.87 -19.97
N VAL A 317 -12.79 6.19 -19.49
CA VAL A 317 -13.24 6.28 -18.09
C VAL A 317 -12.18 5.72 -17.15
N ALA A 318 -11.61 4.55 -17.45
CA ALA A 318 -10.53 3.98 -16.64
C ALA A 318 -9.33 4.94 -16.55
N LEU A 319 -8.97 5.60 -17.66
CA LEU A 319 -7.95 6.65 -17.67
C LEU A 319 -8.34 7.85 -16.81
N GLN A 320 -9.60 8.31 -16.82
CA GLN A 320 -10.06 9.37 -15.91
C GLN A 320 -9.87 8.97 -14.44
N MET A 321 -10.14 7.71 -14.10
CA MET A 321 -10.04 7.15 -12.74
C MET A 321 -8.61 7.04 -12.20
N VAL A 322 -7.58 7.09 -13.06
CA VAL A 322 -6.16 7.16 -12.66
C VAL A 322 -5.51 8.50 -13.02
N THR A 323 -6.27 9.50 -13.45
CA THR A 323 -5.73 10.82 -13.84
C THR A 323 -6.53 11.94 -13.20
N ILE A 324 -7.54 12.48 -13.90
CA ILE A 324 -8.25 13.68 -13.48
C ILE A 324 -9.12 13.44 -12.23
N ASN A 325 -9.73 12.27 -12.08
CA ASN A 325 -10.52 11.95 -10.88
C ASN A 325 -9.61 11.89 -9.65
N THR A 326 -8.47 11.20 -9.77
CA THR A 326 -7.46 11.13 -8.71
C THR A 326 -6.92 12.52 -8.37
N ALA A 327 -6.52 13.32 -9.36
CA ALA A 327 -6.04 14.68 -9.12
C ALA A 327 -7.10 15.55 -8.42
N THR A 328 -8.38 15.45 -8.81
CA THR A 328 -9.49 16.20 -8.20
C THR A 328 -9.79 15.71 -6.78
N CYS A 329 -9.66 14.41 -6.53
CA CYS A 329 -9.78 13.83 -5.19
C CYS A 329 -8.82 14.51 -4.21
N TYR A 330 -7.59 14.81 -4.63
CA TYR A 330 -6.56 15.42 -3.79
C TYR A 330 -6.33 16.91 -4.03
N HIS A 331 -7.23 17.61 -4.72
CA HIS A 331 -7.10 19.05 -5.04
C HIS A 331 -5.88 19.43 -5.90
N MET A 332 -5.31 18.47 -6.61
CA MET A 332 -4.14 18.64 -7.49
C MET A 332 -4.53 18.80 -8.97
N ASP A 333 -5.82 18.86 -9.28
CA ASP A 333 -6.35 19.00 -10.65
C ASP A 333 -6.01 20.35 -11.31
N HIS A 334 -5.50 21.32 -10.57
CA HIS A 334 -4.97 22.57 -11.13
C HIS A 334 -3.57 22.40 -11.75
N GLU A 335 -2.85 21.32 -11.43
CA GLU A 335 -1.47 21.08 -11.85
C GLU A 335 -1.28 19.75 -12.59
N LEU A 336 -2.04 18.72 -12.20
CA LEU A 336 -1.90 17.33 -12.64
C LEU A 336 -3.20 16.79 -13.27
N GLY A 337 -3.13 15.54 -13.75
CA GLY A 337 -4.30 14.73 -14.10
C GLY A 337 -4.97 15.05 -15.44
N SER A 338 -4.53 16.06 -16.19
CA SER A 338 -4.95 16.23 -17.58
C SER A 338 -3.90 16.91 -18.46
N ILE A 339 -3.92 16.63 -19.76
CA ILE A 339 -3.13 17.34 -20.76
C ILE A 339 -3.86 18.66 -21.06
N ALA A 340 -3.44 19.74 -20.42
CA ALA A 340 -4.03 21.08 -20.56
C ALA A 340 -2.94 22.16 -20.44
N PRO A 341 -3.07 23.30 -21.15
CA PRO A 341 -2.10 24.38 -21.06
C PRO A 341 -1.89 24.87 -19.62
N GLY A 342 -0.64 25.11 -19.25
CA GLY A 342 -0.22 25.53 -17.92
C GLY A 342 0.00 24.39 -16.91
N LYS A 343 -0.54 23.19 -17.15
CA LYS A 343 -0.30 22.02 -16.28
C LYS A 343 1.08 21.42 -16.47
N CYS A 344 1.51 20.60 -15.50
CA CYS A 344 2.75 19.83 -15.60
C CYS A 344 2.71 18.95 -16.84
N ALA A 345 3.83 18.85 -17.56
CA ALA A 345 3.96 18.01 -18.74
C ALA A 345 4.24 16.54 -18.35
N ASP A 346 3.31 15.95 -17.60
CA ASP A 346 3.35 14.55 -17.19
C ASP A 346 2.43 13.73 -18.10
N MET A 347 3.03 12.88 -18.94
CA MET A 347 2.33 12.26 -20.06
C MET A 347 2.82 10.85 -20.34
N VAL A 348 1.92 10.01 -20.85
CA VAL A 348 2.22 8.63 -21.26
C VAL A 348 1.85 8.44 -22.71
N LEU A 349 2.76 7.84 -23.46
CA LEU A 349 2.55 7.44 -24.85
C LEU A 349 2.45 5.91 -24.94
N PHE A 350 1.34 5.38 -25.44
CA PHE A 350 1.05 3.94 -25.44
C PHE A 350 0.32 3.47 -26.70
N SER A 351 0.42 2.18 -27.00
CA SER A 351 0.01 1.63 -28.31
C SER A 351 -1.48 1.25 -28.41
N SER A 352 -2.15 0.91 -27.31
CA SER A 352 -3.52 0.38 -27.31
C SER A 352 -4.32 0.74 -26.06
N LEU A 353 -5.62 0.99 -26.22
CA LEU A 353 -6.58 1.20 -25.12
C LEU A 353 -7.04 -0.11 -24.45
N SER A 354 -6.65 -1.27 -24.96
CA SER A 354 -6.90 -2.57 -24.30
C SER A 354 -5.72 -2.99 -23.43
N ASP A 355 -4.51 -2.89 -24.00
CA ASP A 355 -3.30 -3.48 -23.42
C ASP A 355 -2.44 -2.45 -22.68
N PHE A 356 -2.64 -1.15 -22.93
CA PHE A 356 -1.89 -0.07 -22.30
C PHE A 356 -0.37 -0.28 -22.33
N ASP A 357 0.14 -0.82 -23.44
CA ASP A 357 1.57 -1.05 -23.63
C ASP A 357 2.29 0.30 -23.76
N VAL A 358 2.93 0.69 -22.64
CA VAL A 358 3.58 2.00 -22.44
C VAL A 358 4.92 2.03 -23.17
N SER A 359 5.01 2.93 -24.13
CA SER A 359 6.22 3.10 -24.96
C SER A 359 7.11 4.25 -24.50
N LEU A 360 6.54 5.29 -23.89
CA LEU A 360 7.29 6.46 -23.42
C LEU A 360 6.55 7.14 -22.28
N VAL A 361 7.29 7.59 -21.27
CA VAL A 361 6.77 8.35 -20.12
C VAL A 361 7.55 9.64 -19.95
N MET A 362 6.82 10.74 -19.78
CA MET A 362 7.38 12.06 -19.52
C MET A 362 6.92 12.55 -18.15
N ILE A 363 7.85 13.13 -17.40
CA ILE A 363 7.55 13.84 -16.16
C ILE A 363 8.21 15.22 -16.25
N ASP A 364 7.43 16.27 -16.00
CA ASP A 364 7.86 17.66 -16.18
C ASP A 364 8.56 17.90 -17.54
N GLY A 365 8.06 17.27 -18.60
CA GLY A 365 8.57 17.44 -19.96
C GLY A 365 9.84 16.68 -20.30
N ASP A 366 10.48 16.04 -19.32
CA ASP A 366 11.67 15.21 -19.52
C ASP A 366 11.24 13.75 -19.76
N VAL A 367 11.89 13.04 -20.71
CA VAL A 367 11.62 11.61 -20.96
C VAL A 367 12.30 10.78 -19.86
N VAL A 368 11.49 10.10 -19.05
CA VAL A 368 11.93 9.37 -17.85
C VAL A 368 11.77 7.85 -17.95
N ALA A 369 11.09 7.36 -18.98
CA ALA A 369 11.08 5.95 -19.34
C ALA A 369 10.79 5.76 -20.84
N GLU A 370 11.36 4.70 -21.41
CA GLU A 370 11.14 4.26 -22.79
C GLU A 370 11.03 2.73 -22.84
N ASN A 371 10.03 2.21 -23.55
CA ASN A 371 9.81 0.79 -23.82
C ASN A 371 9.92 -0.10 -22.56
N GLY A 372 9.21 0.26 -21.49
CA GLY A 372 9.19 -0.48 -20.23
C GLY A 372 10.47 -0.37 -19.41
N THR A 373 11.36 0.58 -19.70
CA THR A 373 12.60 0.80 -18.92
C THR A 373 12.71 2.27 -18.51
N ALA A 374 12.94 2.53 -17.22
CA ALA A 374 13.27 3.86 -16.73
C ALA A 374 14.61 4.36 -17.32
N THR A 375 14.68 5.63 -17.71
CA THR A 375 15.87 6.27 -18.30
C THR A 375 16.72 7.03 -17.28
N PHE A 376 16.36 6.96 -16.00
CA PHE A 376 17.11 7.52 -14.88
C PHE A 376 17.77 6.42 -14.04
N ASP A 377 18.95 6.73 -13.51
CA ASP A 377 19.68 5.83 -12.63
C ASP A 377 19.28 6.02 -11.17
N VAL A 378 19.26 4.92 -10.42
CA VAL A 378 18.99 4.94 -8.98
C VAL A 378 20.14 4.25 -8.26
N ALA A 379 21.02 5.05 -7.65
CA ALA A 379 22.05 4.53 -6.76
C ALA A 379 21.43 4.01 -5.44
N PRO A 380 22.04 3.02 -4.77
CA PRO A 380 21.65 2.63 -3.42
C PRO A 380 21.54 3.85 -2.50
N PHE A 381 20.54 3.86 -1.64
CA PHE A 381 20.37 4.91 -0.65
C PHE A 381 21.04 4.49 0.66
N ASP A 382 21.86 5.39 1.21
CA ASP A 382 22.51 5.16 2.50
C ASP A 382 21.55 5.51 3.64
N TYR A 383 20.74 4.52 4.04
CA TYR A 383 19.84 4.68 5.18
C TYR A 383 20.63 4.91 6.48
N PRO A 384 20.17 5.79 7.38
CA PRO A 384 20.74 5.93 8.71
C PRO A 384 20.74 4.61 9.47
N ALA A 385 21.79 4.34 10.25
CA ALA A 385 21.95 3.07 10.95
C ALA A 385 20.76 2.69 11.85
N TRP A 386 20.09 3.68 12.46
CA TRP A 386 18.92 3.47 13.31
C TRP A 386 17.67 3.02 12.53
N MET A 387 17.63 3.19 11.20
CA MET A 387 16.61 2.58 10.34
C MET A 387 16.95 1.15 9.95
N THR A 388 18.19 0.69 10.16
CA THR A 388 18.60 -0.70 9.87
C THR A 388 18.85 -1.54 11.12
N ASP A 389 18.80 -0.91 12.29
CA ASP A 389 18.96 -1.51 13.62
C ASP A 389 17.61 -1.48 14.34
N THR A 390 16.67 -2.30 13.87
CA THR A 390 15.25 -2.29 14.30
C THR A 390 14.77 -3.65 14.80
N MET A 391 15.68 -4.53 15.23
CA MET A 391 15.38 -5.87 15.73
C MET A 391 15.78 -6.01 17.21
N HIS A 392 15.01 -5.39 18.09
CA HIS A 392 15.25 -5.29 19.53
C HIS A 392 14.21 -6.08 20.33
N LEU A 393 14.44 -7.37 20.57
CA LEU A 393 13.42 -8.23 21.19
C LEU A 393 13.42 -8.23 22.73
N GLY A 394 14.54 -7.93 23.38
CA GLY A 394 14.66 -8.01 24.84
C GLY A 394 14.61 -9.43 25.43
N ILE A 395 14.57 -10.46 24.57
CA ILE A 395 14.63 -11.89 24.92
C ILE A 395 15.51 -12.65 23.93
N ASP A 396 16.11 -13.75 24.39
CA ASP A 396 16.77 -14.72 23.52
C ASP A 396 15.74 -15.75 23.02
N ILE A 397 15.64 -15.93 21.70
CA ILE A 397 14.72 -16.91 21.12
C ILE A 397 15.37 -18.29 21.07
N ALA A 398 14.77 -19.25 21.77
CA ALA A 398 15.12 -20.67 21.75
C ALA A 398 13.86 -21.51 21.49
N PRO A 399 13.99 -22.81 21.14
CA PRO A 399 12.81 -23.68 20.93
C PRO A 399 11.83 -23.65 22.12
N GLY A 400 12.34 -23.60 23.35
CA GLY A 400 11.50 -23.51 24.56
C GLY A 400 10.61 -22.26 24.64
N THR A 401 10.94 -21.19 23.91
CA THR A 401 10.14 -19.95 23.85
C THR A 401 8.78 -20.18 23.18
N PHE A 402 8.67 -21.16 22.28
CA PHE A 402 7.45 -21.48 21.51
C PHE A 402 6.52 -22.49 22.21
N ARG A 403 6.78 -22.82 23.48
CA ARG A 403 5.92 -23.71 24.26
C ARG A 403 4.68 -22.95 24.75
N ILE A 404 3.50 -23.47 24.41
CA ILE A 404 2.23 -22.93 24.89
C ILE A 404 1.80 -23.78 26.07
N LYS A 405 1.77 -23.19 27.27
CA LYS A 405 1.30 -23.89 28.46
C LYS A 405 -0.23 -23.99 28.46
N ALA A 406 -0.76 -25.11 28.94
CA ALA A 406 -2.19 -25.28 29.15
C ALA A 406 -2.62 -24.59 30.45
N GLU A 407 -2.71 -23.26 30.43
CA GLU A 407 -3.07 -22.41 31.58
C GLU A 407 -4.38 -21.66 31.31
N ARG A 408 -5.18 -21.47 32.37
CA ARG A 408 -6.38 -20.62 32.34
C ARG A 408 -5.98 -19.14 32.25
N GLY A 409 -6.95 -18.26 31.99
CA GLY A 409 -6.71 -16.81 31.91
C GLY A 409 -6.13 -16.17 33.19
N ASP A 410 -6.24 -16.83 34.34
CA ASP A 410 -5.62 -16.41 35.61
C ASP A 410 -4.21 -17.00 35.85
N GLY A 411 -3.67 -17.74 34.87
CA GLY A 411 -2.36 -18.42 34.94
C GLY A 411 -2.37 -19.76 35.69
N SER A 412 -3.53 -20.25 36.15
CA SER A 412 -3.61 -21.56 36.82
C SER A 412 -3.54 -22.72 35.79
N PRO A 413 -2.88 -23.84 36.11
CA PRO A 413 -2.80 -24.99 35.21
C PRO A 413 -4.18 -25.61 34.95
N VAL A 414 -4.39 -26.13 33.74
CA VAL A 414 -5.58 -26.92 33.43
C VAL A 414 -5.35 -28.39 33.77
N GLU A 415 -6.25 -28.98 34.57
CA GLU A 415 -6.21 -30.41 34.95
C GLU A 415 -6.91 -31.34 33.95
N SER A 416 -7.62 -30.78 32.96
CA SER A 416 -8.33 -31.56 31.94
C SER A 416 -7.36 -32.16 30.91
N ALA A 417 -7.63 -33.39 30.48
CA ALA A 417 -6.87 -34.05 29.41
C ALA A 417 -7.08 -33.38 28.03
N THR A 418 -8.18 -32.65 27.87
CA THR A 418 -8.53 -31.91 26.66
C THR A 418 -9.06 -30.53 27.01
N VAL A 419 -8.69 -29.53 26.21
CA VAL A 419 -9.16 -28.14 26.36
C VAL A 419 -9.67 -27.61 25.03
N ARG A 420 -10.64 -26.71 25.10
CA ARG A 420 -11.16 -25.99 23.93
C ARG A 420 -10.35 -24.72 23.75
N VAL A 421 -9.66 -24.57 22.63
CA VAL A 421 -8.81 -23.41 22.32
C VAL A 421 -9.43 -22.55 21.23
N ARG A 422 -9.16 -21.26 21.27
CA ARG A 422 -9.39 -20.32 20.18
C ARG A 422 -8.25 -20.42 19.16
N ALA A 423 -8.59 -20.35 17.89
CA ALA A 423 -7.65 -20.27 16.79
C ALA A 423 -8.16 -19.29 15.73
N MET A 424 -7.21 -18.64 15.06
CA MET A 424 -7.47 -17.79 13.91
C MET A 424 -7.50 -18.65 12.64
N GLU A 425 -8.63 -18.73 11.94
CA GLU A 425 -8.73 -19.36 10.61
C GLU A 425 -8.37 -18.32 9.53
N ALA A 426 -7.19 -18.45 8.94
CA ALA A 426 -6.75 -17.67 7.81
C ALA A 426 -7.47 -18.12 6.53
N LEU A 427 -8.12 -17.18 5.85
CA LEU A 427 -8.86 -17.45 4.62
C LEU A 427 -8.04 -17.01 3.41
N SER A 428 -7.78 -17.94 2.50
CA SER A 428 -7.03 -17.67 1.26
C SER A 428 -7.67 -16.54 0.45
N GLY A 429 -6.89 -15.49 0.16
CA GLY A 429 -7.31 -14.36 -0.69
C GLY A 429 -8.36 -13.45 -0.05
N ARG A 430 -8.46 -13.40 1.28
CA ARG A 430 -9.36 -12.50 2.00
C ARG A 430 -8.64 -11.76 3.12
N VAL A 431 -9.03 -10.51 3.34
CA VAL A 431 -8.54 -9.63 4.42
C VAL A 431 -8.98 -10.16 5.79
N ASN A 432 -10.19 -10.72 5.88
CA ASN A 432 -10.74 -11.21 7.15
C ASN A 432 -10.31 -12.65 7.44
N ASN A 433 -9.96 -12.90 8.71
CA ASN A 433 -9.90 -14.24 9.29
C ASN A 433 -11.22 -14.56 10.02
N VAL A 434 -11.34 -15.76 10.55
CA VAL A 434 -12.52 -16.17 11.36
C VAL A 434 -12.05 -16.83 12.65
N GLU A 435 -12.73 -16.52 13.75
CA GLU A 435 -12.51 -17.24 15.00
C GLU A 435 -13.03 -18.69 14.92
N ARG A 436 -12.18 -19.65 15.27
CA ARG A 436 -12.52 -21.07 15.37
C ARG A 436 -12.15 -21.64 16.72
N PHE A 437 -12.86 -22.70 17.09
CA PHE A 437 -12.61 -23.44 18.31
C PHE A 437 -12.19 -24.87 18.01
N PHE A 438 -11.16 -25.35 18.70
CA PHE A 438 -10.68 -26.71 18.57
C PHE A 438 -10.51 -27.37 19.93
N ASP A 439 -10.94 -28.62 20.04
CA ASP A 439 -10.59 -29.47 21.18
C ASP A 439 -9.18 -30.03 20.95
N MET A 440 -8.26 -29.68 21.87
CA MET A 440 -6.86 -30.06 21.81
C MET A 440 -6.44 -30.85 23.06
N PRO A 441 -5.62 -31.92 22.88
CA PRO A 441 -5.07 -32.65 24.00
C PRO A 441 -4.07 -31.81 24.77
N VAL A 442 -4.04 -31.99 26.09
CA VAL A 442 -2.99 -31.45 26.97
C VAL A 442 -1.93 -32.52 27.15
N GLU A 443 -0.72 -32.27 26.65
CA GLU A 443 0.42 -33.19 26.73
C GLU A 443 1.50 -32.57 27.61
N ASP A 444 1.83 -33.22 28.73
CA ASP A 444 2.83 -32.73 29.70
C ASP A 444 2.57 -31.30 30.20
N GLY A 445 1.30 -30.88 30.26
CA GLY A 445 0.89 -29.53 30.67
C GLY A 445 1.03 -28.47 29.56
N GLU A 446 1.25 -28.89 28.31
CA GLU A 446 1.44 -28.02 27.16
C GLU A 446 0.43 -28.34 26.04
N LEU A 447 0.21 -27.35 25.17
CA LEU A 447 -0.55 -27.45 23.93
C LEU A 447 0.44 -27.44 22.75
N ARG A 448 0.32 -28.43 21.88
CA ARG A 448 1.21 -28.64 20.73
C ARG A 448 0.48 -28.38 19.42
N ALA A 449 1.22 -28.06 18.36
CA ALA A 449 0.64 -27.98 17.03
C ALA A 449 0.06 -29.35 16.62
N ASP A 450 -1.08 -29.33 15.91
CA ASP A 450 -1.69 -30.51 15.31
C ASP A 450 -1.66 -30.37 13.79
N VAL A 451 -0.56 -30.81 13.20
CA VAL A 451 -0.26 -30.64 11.77
C VAL A 451 -1.28 -31.36 10.88
N GLU A 452 -1.84 -32.49 11.34
CA GLU A 452 -2.81 -33.25 10.55
C GLU A 452 -4.18 -32.57 10.48
N ARG A 453 -4.51 -31.75 11.50
CA ARG A 453 -5.69 -30.87 11.50
C ARG A 453 -5.38 -29.43 11.08
N ASP A 454 -4.16 -29.15 10.61
CA ASP A 454 -3.67 -27.81 10.27
C ASP A 454 -3.87 -26.79 11.40
N ILE A 455 -3.53 -27.18 12.63
CA ILE A 455 -3.53 -26.29 13.79
C ILE A 455 -2.07 -25.98 14.13
N LEU A 456 -1.61 -24.82 13.70
CA LEU A 456 -0.23 -24.36 13.85
C LEU A 456 -0.09 -23.38 15.01
N LYS A 457 1.09 -23.31 15.60
CA LYS A 457 1.41 -22.27 16.59
C LYS A 457 1.65 -20.95 15.87
N ALA A 458 1.21 -19.85 16.46
CA ALA A 458 1.51 -18.49 16.05
C ALA A 458 2.06 -17.71 17.24
N PHE A 459 3.14 -16.95 17.05
CA PHE A 459 3.77 -16.13 18.08
C PHE A 459 4.10 -14.75 17.54
N VAL A 460 3.85 -13.72 18.34
CA VAL A 460 4.22 -12.33 18.04
C VAL A 460 5.16 -11.83 19.13
N PHE A 461 6.33 -11.35 18.73
CA PHE A 461 7.36 -10.81 19.61
C PHE A 461 7.53 -9.31 19.37
N GLU A 462 7.44 -8.52 20.43
CA GLU A 462 7.80 -7.12 20.36
C GLU A 462 9.26 -6.97 19.96
N ARG A 463 9.55 -6.13 18.97
CA ARG A 463 10.90 -6.01 18.39
C ARG A 463 11.46 -4.59 18.31
N HIS A 464 10.79 -3.60 18.87
CA HIS A 464 11.14 -2.20 18.68
C HIS A 464 11.94 -1.65 19.86
N HIS A 465 11.51 -1.96 21.09
CA HIS A 465 11.98 -1.35 22.33
C HIS A 465 12.64 -2.34 23.31
N ALA A 466 12.87 -3.59 22.89
CA ALA A 466 13.42 -4.64 23.74
C ALA A 466 12.63 -4.86 25.04
N THR A 467 11.30 -4.79 24.97
CA THR A 467 10.44 -4.99 26.15
C THR A 467 10.43 -6.44 26.63
N GLY A 468 10.76 -7.39 25.75
CA GLY A 468 10.64 -8.82 26.00
C GLY A 468 9.20 -9.33 26.02
N THR A 469 8.23 -8.51 25.60
CA THR A 469 6.83 -8.91 25.53
C THR A 469 6.56 -9.76 24.29
N TYR A 470 5.80 -10.83 24.48
CA TYR A 470 5.35 -11.69 23.39
C TYR A 470 4.10 -12.45 23.81
N ALA A 471 3.36 -12.92 22.82
CA ALA A 471 2.22 -13.81 23.04
C ALA A 471 2.19 -14.93 22.00
N GLY A 472 1.54 -16.03 22.37
CA GLY A 472 1.37 -17.22 21.54
C GLY A 472 -0.08 -17.66 21.46
N GLY A 473 -0.46 -18.22 20.32
CA GLY A 473 -1.80 -18.77 20.06
C GLY A 473 -1.77 -19.79 18.92
N PHE A 474 -2.95 -20.07 18.36
CA PHE A 474 -3.11 -21.03 17.26
C PHE A 474 -3.71 -20.38 16.01
N VAL A 475 -3.27 -20.88 14.85
CA VAL A 475 -3.75 -20.49 13.53
C VAL A 475 -4.01 -21.72 12.67
N THR A 476 -4.97 -21.65 11.76
CA THR A 476 -5.29 -22.69 10.77
C THR A 476 -5.49 -22.08 9.38
N GLY A 477 -5.36 -22.89 8.32
CA GLY A 477 -5.51 -22.52 6.92
C GLY A 477 -4.22 -22.57 6.10
N PHE A 478 -3.04 -22.60 6.76
CA PHE A 478 -1.75 -22.51 6.09
C PHE A 478 -1.26 -23.85 5.53
N GLY A 479 -1.56 -24.98 6.18
CA GLY A 479 -1.22 -26.32 5.70
C GLY A 479 0.26 -26.67 5.65
N ILE A 480 1.13 -25.92 6.33
CA ILE A 480 2.58 -26.07 6.25
C ILE A 480 3.16 -27.12 7.21
N ARG A 481 4.29 -27.72 6.81
CA ARG A 481 5.24 -28.40 7.70
C ARG A 481 6.55 -27.61 7.74
N GLY A 482 7.03 -27.32 8.94
CA GLY A 482 8.11 -26.36 9.22
C GLY A 482 7.59 -25.07 9.89
N ALA A 483 8.22 -23.93 9.60
CA ALA A 483 7.87 -22.62 10.12
C ALA A 483 8.05 -21.50 9.08
N LEU A 484 7.23 -20.47 9.18
CA LEU A 484 7.36 -19.19 8.50
C LEU A 484 7.59 -18.10 9.55
N ALA A 485 8.41 -17.11 9.26
CA ALA A 485 8.52 -15.91 10.08
C ALA A 485 8.58 -14.66 9.20
N GLN A 486 8.07 -13.53 9.70
CA GLN A 486 8.23 -12.23 9.06
C GLN A 486 8.20 -11.07 10.05
N THR A 487 8.74 -9.93 9.63
CA THR A 487 8.66 -8.65 10.34
C THR A 487 7.68 -7.67 9.69
N VAL A 488 7.18 -7.98 8.50
CA VAL A 488 6.04 -7.29 7.87
C VAL A 488 4.75 -7.87 8.45
N ALA A 489 4.36 -7.38 9.62
CA ALA A 489 3.17 -7.84 10.35
C ALA A 489 2.27 -6.65 10.70
N HIS A 490 1.40 -6.27 9.77
CA HIS A 490 0.56 -5.08 9.82
C HIS A 490 -0.16 -4.91 11.18
N ASP A 491 -0.23 -3.72 11.77
CA ASP A 491 0.54 -2.50 11.43
C ASP A 491 1.70 -2.31 12.42
N ALA A 492 1.70 -3.03 13.54
CA ALA A 492 2.76 -2.87 14.52
C ALA A 492 4.11 -3.44 14.06
N HIS A 493 4.12 -4.26 13.02
CA HIS A 493 5.31 -4.88 12.43
C HIS A 493 6.20 -5.57 13.45
N ASN A 494 5.60 -6.23 14.43
CA ASN A 494 6.31 -7.08 15.36
C ASN A 494 6.80 -8.35 14.66
N LEU A 495 7.76 -9.06 15.26
CA LEU A 495 8.23 -10.32 14.69
C LEU A 495 7.13 -11.39 14.87
N LEU A 496 6.55 -11.84 13.75
CA LEU A 496 5.50 -12.85 13.72
C LEU A 496 6.07 -14.18 13.20
N VAL A 497 5.81 -15.27 13.93
CA VAL A 497 6.27 -16.62 13.61
C VAL A 497 5.09 -17.58 13.62
N VAL A 498 4.89 -18.33 12.54
CA VAL A 498 3.88 -19.39 12.43
C VAL A 498 4.58 -20.72 12.16
N GLY A 499 4.25 -21.78 12.87
CA GLY A 499 4.93 -23.05 12.65
C GLY A 499 4.32 -24.27 13.31
N SER A 500 4.84 -25.41 12.87
CA SER A 500 4.43 -26.76 13.26
C SER A 500 5.32 -27.37 14.36
N ASN A 501 6.52 -26.83 14.57
CA ASN A 501 7.47 -27.31 15.56
C ASN A 501 8.37 -26.17 16.07
N ASP A 502 8.86 -26.32 17.30
CA ASP A 502 9.53 -25.26 18.04
C ASP A 502 10.95 -24.98 17.51
N GLU A 503 11.63 -26.00 17.00
CA GLU A 503 12.98 -25.89 16.45
C GLU A 503 13.04 -25.05 15.18
N ASP A 504 12.17 -25.32 14.20
CA ASP A 504 12.09 -24.56 12.96
C ASP A 504 11.60 -23.12 13.22
N MET A 505 10.68 -22.94 14.18
CA MET A 505 10.22 -21.60 14.59
C MET A 505 11.35 -20.76 15.20
N ALA A 506 12.18 -21.36 16.05
CA ALA A 506 13.34 -20.68 16.62
C ALA A 506 14.39 -20.33 15.56
N LEU A 507 14.64 -21.22 14.60
CA LEU A 507 15.55 -20.93 13.49
C LEU A 507 15.01 -19.81 12.59
N ALA A 508 13.71 -19.83 12.25
CA ALA A 508 13.07 -18.81 11.44
C ALA A 508 13.17 -17.42 12.10
N ALA A 509 12.81 -17.33 13.39
CA ALA A 509 12.87 -16.09 14.14
C ALA A 509 14.29 -15.52 14.22
N ASN A 510 15.28 -16.35 14.60
CA ASN A 510 16.66 -15.90 14.73
C ASN A 510 17.29 -15.51 13.39
N THR A 511 16.90 -16.17 12.29
CA THR A 511 17.35 -15.77 10.94
C THR A 511 16.96 -14.33 10.64
N LEU A 512 15.72 -13.92 10.97
CA LEU A 512 15.26 -12.55 10.76
C LEU A 512 15.91 -11.54 11.72
N VAL A 513 16.19 -11.94 12.96
CA VAL A 513 16.95 -11.10 13.89
C VAL A 513 18.36 -10.83 13.33
N GLU A 514 19.03 -11.85 12.79
CA GLU A 514 20.38 -11.73 12.25
C GLU A 514 20.46 -10.87 10.98
N CYS A 515 19.48 -10.92 10.09
CA CYS A 515 19.47 -10.12 8.84
C CYS A 515 18.80 -8.75 8.96
N GLY A 516 18.32 -8.36 10.15
CA GLY A 516 17.69 -7.06 10.38
C GLY A 516 16.21 -6.98 9.99
N GLY A 517 15.55 -8.13 9.84
CA GLY A 517 14.15 -8.26 9.43
C GLY A 517 13.99 -8.79 8.00
N GLY A 518 12.76 -9.17 7.65
CA GLY A 518 12.49 -9.88 6.41
C GLY A 518 11.31 -10.84 6.47
N ALA A 519 11.34 -11.80 5.57
CA ALA A 519 10.44 -12.95 5.54
C ALA A 519 11.24 -14.23 5.25
N VAL A 520 10.96 -15.31 5.99
CA VAL A 520 11.73 -16.56 5.91
C VAL A 520 10.83 -17.78 6.01
N ALA A 521 11.18 -18.83 5.27
CA ALA A 521 10.58 -20.15 5.34
C ALA A 521 11.61 -21.19 5.74
N VAL A 522 11.31 -21.99 6.77
CA VAL A 522 12.21 -22.98 7.38
C VAL A 522 11.51 -24.33 7.46
N ARG A 523 12.23 -25.41 7.14
CA ARG A 523 11.77 -26.78 7.36
C ARG A 523 12.94 -27.71 7.63
N ASP A 524 12.79 -28.63 8.58
CA ASP A 524 13.78 -29.65 8.92
C ASP A 524 15.15 -29.05 9.28
N GLY A 525 15.14 -27.93 10.01
CA GLY A 525 16.33 -27.20 10.45
C GLY A 525 17.07 -26.46 9.32
N LYS A 526 16.39 -26.17 8.21
CA LYS A 526 16.98 -25.50 7.03
C LYS A 526 16.12 -24.34 6.56
N VAL A 527 16.76 -23.22 6.27
CA VAL A 527 16.16 -22.10 5.53
C VAL A 527 15.95 -22.54 4.08
N LEU A 528 14.70 -22.50 3.62
CA LEU A 528 14.31 -22.85 2.25
C LEU A 528 14.15 -21.61 1.36
N GLY A 529 13.77 -20.48 1.95
CA GLY A 529 13.63 -19.19 1.28
C GLY A 529 13.79 -18.05 2.29
N LEU A 530 14.37 -16.94 1.85
CA LEU A 530 14.65 -15.75 2.66
C LEU A 530 14.54 -14.52 1.76
N VAL A 531 13.80 -13.52 2.23
CA VAL A 531 13.83 -12.14 1.72
C VAL A 531 14.35 -11.26 2.84
N GLU A 532 15.51 -10.62 2.63
CA GLU A 532 16.14 -9.76 3.63
C GLU A 532 15.63 -8.33 3.49
N LEU A 533 15.05 -7.79 4.57
CA LEU A 533 14.44 -6.46 4.61
C LEU A 533 15.05 -5.62 5.74
N PRO A 534 16.35 -5.29 5.67
CA PRO A 534 17.05 -4.64 6.78
C PRO A 534 16.53 -3.23 7.10
N VAL A 535 15.88 -2.53 6.16
CA VAL A 535 15.38 -1.17 6.39
C VAL A 535 14.03 -1.26 7.09
N ALA A 536 14.00 -0.86 8.36
CA ALA A 536 12.89 -0.94 9.30
C ALA A 536 12.33 -2.36 9.51
N GLY A 537 12.99 -3.41 9.01
CA GLY A 537 12.41 -4.74 8.91
C GLY A 537 11.33 -4.87 7.82
N LEU A 538 11.25 -3.90 6.89
CA LEU A 538 10.16 -3.77 5.90
C LEU A 538 10.65 -3.68 4.46
N MET A 539 11.80 -3.06 4.23
CA MET A 539 12.32 -2.80 2.88
C MET A 539 13.76 -3.31 2.71
N SER A 540 14.06 -3.68 1.46
CA SER A 540 15.40 -4.02 1.01
C SER A 540 16.10 -2.82 0.38
N THR A 541 17.43 -2.84 0.42
CA THR A 541 18.29 -1.92 -0.34
C THR A 541 18.68 -2.46 -1.72
N LEU A 542 18.25 -3.69 -2.04
CA LEU A 542 18.56 -4.37 -3.29
C LEU A 542 17.69 -3.86 -4.46
N PRO A 543 18.14 -4.05 -5.72
CA PRO A 543 17.32 -3.77 -6.90
C PRO A 543 16.07 -4.65 -6.99
N LEU A 544 15.03 -4.15 -7.67
CA LEU A 544 13.74 -4.83 -7.91
C LEU A 544 13.90 -6.29 -8.32
N GLU A 545 14.76 -6.55 -9.32
CA GLU A 545 14.92 -7.87 -9.91
C GLU A 545 15.51 -8.89 -8.91
N GLU A 546 16.36 -8.42 -7.98
CA GLU A 546 16.93 -9.24 -6.92
C GLU A 546 15.92 -9.53 -5.81
N VAL A 547 15.16 -8.52 -5.38
CA VAL A 547 14.09 -8.70 -4.37
C VAL A 547 13.00 -9.61 -4.93
N ALA A 548 12.57 -9.43 -6.18
CA ALA A 548 11.61 -10.31 -6.85
C ALA A 548 12.11 -11.76 -6.92
N ALA A 549 13.39 -11.97 -7.20
CA ALA A 549 13.99 -13.32 -7.19
C ALA A 549 13.96 -13.96 -5.79
N GLN A 550 14.18 -13.17 -4.72
CA GLN A 550 14.06 -13.63 -3.33
C GLN A 550 12.61 -13.99 -3.00
N VAL A 551 11.64 -13.14 -3.36
CA VAL A 551 10.19 -13.40 -3.16
C VAL A 551 9.77 -14.66 -3.91
N ALA A 552 10.17 -14.83 -5.17
CA ALA A 552 9.91 -16.06 -5.93
C ALA A 552 10.57 -17.31 -5.30
N GLY A 553 11.70 -17.14 -4.61
CA GLY A 553 12.32 -18.19 -3.81
C GLY A 553 11.47 -18.60 -2.60
N LEU A 554 10.93 -17.60 -1.90
CA LEU A 554 10.01 -17.80 -0.79
C LEU A 554 8.71 -18.48 -1.25
N GLU A 555 8.18 -18.10 -2.41
CA GLU A 555 7.00 -18.72 -3.05
C GLU A 555 7.15 -20.22 -3.26
N ARG A 556 8.30 -20.63 -3.80
CA ARG A 556 8.63 -22.05 -3.98
C ARG A 556 8.73 -22.76 -2.63
N ALA A 557 9.34 -22.13 -1.63
CA ALA A 557 9.53 -22.72 -0.31
C ALA A 557 8.21 -23.06 0.39
N TRP A 558 7.24 -22.13 0.44
CA TRP A 558 5.96 -22.44 1.11
C TRP A 558 5.12 -23.46 0.34
N THR A 559 5.21 -23.45 -1.00
CA THR A 559 4.54 -24.44 -1.84
C THR A 559 5.10 -25.83 -1.54
N ASP A 560 6.43 -25.96 -1.47
CA ASP A 560 7.10 -27.20 -1.09
C ASP A 560 6.75 -27.66 0.33
N MET A 561 6.44 -26.72 1.24
CA MET A 561 6.01 -27.00 2.62
C MET A 561 4.55 -27.46 2.74
N GLY A 562 3.75 -27.33 1.67
CA GLY A 562 2.35 -27.77 1.61
C GLY A 562 1.31 -26.64 1.58
N CYS A 563 1.74 -25.36 1.57
CA CYS A 563 0.81 -24.24 1.53
C CYS A 563 0.25 -24.03 0.12
N SER A 564 -1.08 -24.01 0.00
CA SER A 564 -1.78 -23.72 -1.27
C SER A 564 -2.27 -22.28 -1.41
N MET A 565 -2.00 -21.42 -0.42
CA MET A 565 -2.40 -20.01 -0.50
C MET A 565 -1.58 -19.28 -1.56
N PRO A 566 -2.18 -18.36 -2.33
CA PRO A 566 -1.44 -17.55 -3.31
C PRO A 566 -0.36 -16.66 -2.66
N SER A 567 -0.69 -16.03 -1.51
CA SER A 567 0.19 -15.07 -0.84
C SER A 567 0.17 -15.27 0.69
N PRO A 568 0.74 -16.36 1.22
CA PRO A 568 0.64 -16.71 2.64
C PRO A 568 1.30 -15.68 3.56
N PHE A 569 2.40 -15.04 3.17
CA PHE A 569 3.05 -14.01 3.99
C PHE A 569 2.18 -12.77 4.17
N MET A 570 1.46 -12.32 3.12
CA MET A 570 0.47 -11.25 3.27
C MET A 570 -0.68 -11.65 4.19
N THR A 571 -1.25 -12.84 4.00
CA THR A 571 -2.30 -13.35 4.89
C THR A 571 -1.81 -13.50 6.32
N MET A 572 -0.56 -13.92 6.52
CA MET A 572 0.09 -14.01 7.82
C MET A 572 0.25 -12.62 8.45
N GLY A 573 0.59 -11.58 7.68
CA GLY A 573 0.81 -10.23 8.18
C GLY A 573 -0.43 -9.63 8.86
N LEU A 574 -1.61 -10.06 8.43
CA LEU A 574 -2.89 -9.63 9.00
C LEU A 574 -3.25 -10.31 10.33
N LEU A 575 -2.57 -11.39 10.72
CA LEU A 575 -2.89 -12.09 11.99
C LEU A 575 -2.71 -11.18 13.21
N SER A 576 -1.85 -10.16 13.10
CA SER A 576 -1.59 -9.17 14.13
C SER A 576 -2.32 -7.84 13.95
N LEU A 577 -3.06 -7.64 12.85
CA LEU A 577 -3.70 -6.37 12.54
C LEU A 577 -4.97 -6.17 13.38
N ALA A 578 -4.80 -5.58 14.57
CA ALA A 578 -5.84 -5.49 15.61
C ALA A 578 -6.99 -4.50 15.29
N CYS A 579 -6.93 -3.77 14.17
CA CYS A 579 -7.99 -2.84 13.76
C CYS A 579 -9.08 -3.52 12.89
N LEU A 580 -8.76 -4.68 12.30
CA LEU A 580 -9.73 -5.46 11.53
C LEU A 580 -10.60 -6.33 12.44
N PRO A 581 -11.89 -6.51 12.13
CA PRO A 581 -12.77 -7.39 12.90
C PRO A 581 -12.22 -8.82 13.09
N GLU A 582 -12.84 -9.54 14.04
CA GLU A 582 -12.53 -10.92 14.48
C GLU A 582 -11.32 -11.02 15.44
N LEU A 583 -10.87 -12.25 15.69
CA LEU A 583 -9.79 -12.57 16.64
C LEU A 583 -8.42 -12.28 16.02
N ARG A 584 -7.56 -11.52 16.71
CA ARG A 584 -6.18 -11.21 16.29
C ARG A 584 -5.19 -11.57 17.39
N LEU A 585 -3.92 -11.76 17.03
CA LEU A 585 -2.83 -12.02 17.97
C LEU A 585 -1.83 -10.87 17.90
N THR A 586 -1.63 -10.16 19.00
CA THR A 586 -0.57 -9.15 19.13
C THR A 586 0.54 -9.66 20.05
N ASN A 587 1.61 -8.89 20.24
CA ASN A 587 2.64 -9.21 21.24
C ASN A 587 2.10 -9.18 22.68
N ARG A 588 0.91 -8.61 22.92
CA ARG A 588 0.27 -8.49 24.23
C ARG A 588 -0.76 -9.59 24.50
N GLY A 589 -1.24 -10.29 23.49
CA GLY A 589 -2.21 -11.37 23.65
C GLY A 589 -3.18 -11.52 22.50
N LEU A 590 -4.18 -12.37 22.70
CA LEU A 590 -5.31 -12.50 21.79
C LEU A 590 -6.33 -11.39 22.04
N VAL A 591 -6.77 -10.74 20.96
CA VAL A 591 -7.68 -9.60 20.99
C VAL A 591 -8.92 -9.95 20.16
N ASP A 592 -10.10 -9.88 20.78
CA ASP A 592 -11.37 -9.85 20.05
C ASP A 592 -11.61 -8.41 19.57
N CYS A 593 -11.34 -8.16 18.29
CA CYS A 593 -11.42 -6.84 17.68
C CYS A 593 -12.87 -6.43 17.35
N ARG A 594 -13.86 -7.31 17.60
CA ARG A 594 -15.29 -6.94 17.55
C ARG A 594 -15.69 -6.20 18.82
N THR A 595 -15.07 -6.56 19.95
CA THR A 595 -15.34 -5.96 21.27
C THR A 595 -14.19 -5.10 21.80
N PHE A 596 -13.04 -5.10 21.13
CA PHE A 596 -11.77 -4.54 21.61
C PHE A 596 -11.46 -4.97 23.04
N ALA A 597 -11.30 -6.29 23.23
CA ALA A 597 -11.00 -6.87 24.52
C ALA A 597 -10.01 -8.02 24.39
N PHE A 598 -9.13 -8.16 25.38
CA PHE A 598 -8.29 -9.34 25.49
C PHE A 598 -9.14 -10.56 25.85
N VAL A 599 -8.89 -11.68 25.17
CA VAL A 599 -9.56 -12.96 25.42
C VAL A 599 -8.53 -14.05 25.73
N PRO A 600 -8.86 -15.01 26.61
CA PRO A 600 -7.96 -16.13 26.90
C PRO A 600 -7.87 -17.09 25.70
N LEU A 601 -6.71 -17.72 25.54
CA LEU A 601 -6.50 -18.75 24.51
C LEU A 601 -7.38 -19.97 24.73
N ILE A 602 -7.50 -20.43 25.98
CA ILE A 602 -8.40 -21.51 26.36
C ILE A 602 -9.78 -20.89 26.63
N ALA A 603 -10.76 -21.29 25.82
CA ALA A 603 -12.14 -20.85 25.95
C ALA A 603 -12.86 -21.65 27.05
N ASP A 604 -13.85 -21.02 27.68
CA ASP A 604 -14.75 -21.73 28.59
C ASP A 604 -15.64 -22.70 27.79
N GLN A 605 -16.03 -23.83 28.41
CA GLN A 605 -16.75 -24.90 27.70
C GLN A 605 -18.16 -24.50 27.23
N ASP A 606 -18.71 -23.39 27.75
CA ASP A 606 -20.08 -22.93 27.50
C ASP A 606 -20.22 -21.85 26.40
N GLU A 607 -19.13 -21.47 25.72
CA GLU A 607 -19.12 -20.50 24.61
C GLU A 607 -19.24 -21.10 23.19
#